data_AF-A0AAV8Y3Y4-F1
#
_entry.id   AF-A0AAV8Y3Y4-F1
#
_cell.length_a   1.000
_cell.length_b   1.000
_cell.length_c   1.000
_cell.angle_alpha   90.00
_cell.angle_beta   90.00
_cell.angle_gamma   90.00
#
_symmetry.space_group_name_H-M   'P 1'
#
loop_
_entity.id
_entity.type
_entity.pdbx_description
1 polymer ?
#
loop_
_entity_poly.entity_id
_entity_poly.type
_entity_poly.pdbx_seq_one_letter_code
_entity_poly.pdbx_strand_id
1 'polypeptide(L)'
;MEKKRIIKGLRLPQLPYISDDLYQIMLDCWQLDCDERPTFTDLIESLLTLRENTLIPYLNFNLYSSFQYEQFYPDMEVAVRPVF
;
A
#
# COMPACT_ATOMS: atom_id res chain seq x y z
N MET A 1 22.02 2.30 0.77
CA MET A 1 21.54 3.64 1.20
C MET A 1 20.05 3.64 1.56
N GLU A 2 19.19 2.86 0.89
CA GLU A 2 17.75 2.69 1.16
C GLU A 2 17.38 2.48 2.64
N LYS A 3 17.99 1.49 3.30
CA LYS A 3 17.66 1.08 4.68
C LYS A 3 17.72 2.26 5.68
N LYS A 4 18.70 3.16 5.52
CA LYS A 4 18.86 4.33 6.39
C LYS A 4 17.72 5.35 6.22
N ARG A 5 17.11 5.43 5.02
CA ARG A 5 15.99 6.35 4.74
C ARG A 5 14.69 5.81 5.35
N ILE A 6 14.45 4.51 5.25
CA ILE A 6 13.27 3.83 5.83
C ILE A 6 13.25 3.95 7.35
N ILE A 7 14.40 3.71 8.01
CA ILE A 7 14.55 3.86 9.47
C ILE A 7 14.31 5.32 9.90
N LYS A 8 14.61 6.29 9.04
CA LYS A 8 14.31 7.71 9.27
C LYS A 8 12.85 8.10 8.98
N GLY A 9 11.98 7.13 8.70
CA GLY A 9 10.55 7.35 8.47
C GLY A 9 10.16 7.58 7.01
N LEU A 10 11.07 7.42 6.04
CA LEU A 10 10.67 7.48 4.62
C LEU A 10 9.67 6.36 4.31
N ARG A 11 8.51 6.73 3.76
CA ARG A 11 7.50 5.82 3.21
C ARG A 11 7.17 6.24 1.78
N LEU A 12 6.49 5.34 1.05
CA LEU A 12 5.97 5.68 -0.28
C LEU A 12 4.97 6.83 -0.12
N PRO A 13 4.98 7.83 -1.02
CA PRO A 13 4.00 8.90 -0.96
C PRO A 13 2.59 8.35 -1.20
N GLN A 14 1.60 8.93 -0.52
CA GLN A 14 0.20 8.69 -0.82
C GLN A 14 -0.11 9.14 -2.25
N LEU A 15 -0.85 8.30 -2.98
CA LEU A 15 -1.24 8.59 -4.35
C LEU A 15 -2.55 9.41 -4.36
N PRO A 16 -2.75 10.31 -5.33
CA PRO A 16 -3.93 11.20 -5.35
C PRO A 16 -5.29 10.49 -5.40
N TYR A 17 -5.31 9.22 -5.82
CA TYR A 17 -6.49 8.39 -5.94
C TYR A 17 -6.69 7.41 -4.77
N ILE A 18 -5.87 7.50 -3.72
CA ILE A 18 -5.96 6.68 -2.50
C ILE A 18 -6.43 7.59 -1.36
N SER A 19 -7.51 7.20 -0.68
CA SER A 19 -8.01 7.95 0.48
C SER A 19 -7.08 7.82 1.70
N ASP A 20 -7.21 8.76 2.64
CA ASP A 20 -6.42 8.77 3.88
C ASP A 20 -6.62 7.49 4.70
N ASP A 21 -7.86 7.00 4.81
CA ASP A 21 -8.18 5.78 5.54
C ASP A 21 -7.45 4.54 4.98
N LEU A 22 -7.41 4.39 3.66
CA LEU A 22 -6.72 3.27 3.03
C LEU A 22 -5.20 3.45 3.12
N TYR A 23 -4.70 4.68 3.00
CA TYR A 23 -3.28 4.97 3.16
C TYR A 23 -2.80 4.75 4.60
N GLN A 24 -3.64 5.01 5.60
CA GLN A 24 -3.33 4.74 7.01
C GLN A 24 -3.09 3.24 7.24
N ILE A 25 -3.92 2.36 6.67
CA ILE A 25 -3.68 0.90 6.71
C ILE A 25 -2.32 0.54 6.10
N MET A 26 -1.91 1.20 5.01
CA MET A 26 -0.59 0.98 4.41
C MET A 26 0.54 1.43 5.34
N LEU A 27 0.39 2.57 6.04
CA LEU A 27 1.35 3.04 7.03
C LEU A 27 1.48 2.08 8.22
N ASP A 28 0.36 1.51 8.69
CA ASP A 28 0.34 0.53 9.77
C ASP A 28 1.08 -0.75 9.37
N CYS A 29 0.93 -1.21 8.12
CA CYS A 29 1.74 -2.30 7.57
C CYS A 29 3.24 -1.97 7.50
N TRP A 30 3.60 -0.69 7.40
CA TRP A 30 4.97 -0.22 7.27
C TRP A 30 5.55 0.30 8.59
N GLN A 31 5.03 -0.12 9.74
CA GLN A 31 5.67 0.20 11.02
C GLN A 31 7.10 -0.35 11.09
N LEU A 32 7.98 0.45 11.71
CA LEU A 32 9.39 0.07 11.85
C LEU A 32 9.52 -1.11 12.81
N ASP A 33 8.81 -1.03 13.94
CA ASP A 33 8.62 -2.16 14.84
C ASP A 33 7.74 -3.21 14.15
N CYS A 34 8.13 -4.48 14.24
CA CYS A 34 7.34 -5.57 13.70
C CYS A 34 6.11 -5.88 14.56
N ASP A 35 6.19 -5.60 15.86
CA ASP A 35 5.13 -5.93 16.81
C ASP A 35 3.98 -4.90 16.76
N GLU A 36 4.25 -3.71 16.21
CA GLU A 36 3.24 -2.68 15.93
C GLU A 36 2.51 -2.88 14.61
N ARG A 37 2.92 -3.86 13.78
CA ARG A 37 2.24 -4.14 12.51
C ARG A 37 0.95 -4.91 12.76
N PRO A 38 -0.12 -4.62 12.01
CA PRO A 38 -1.35 -5.38 12.11
C PRO A 38 -1.11 -6.83 11.68
N THR A 39 -1.82 -7.75 12.33
CA THR A 39 -1.89 -9.13 11.84
C THR A 39 -2.72 -9.19 10.56
N PHE A 40 -2.63 -10.30 9.83
CA PHE A 40 -3.52 -10.51 8.69
C PHE A 40 -5.01 -10.53 9.08
N THR A 41 -5.33 -11.00 10.30
CA THR A 41 -6.71 -10.95 10.82
C THR A 41 -7.18 -9.51 10.95
N ASP A 42 -6.38 -8.65 11.61
CA ASP A 42 -6.70 -7.23 11.79
C ASP A 42 -6.83 -6.49 10.45
N LEU A 43 -5.96 -6.83 9.48
CA LEU A 43 -6.02 -6.27 8.13
C LEU A 43 -7.32 -6.67 7.41
N ILE A 44 -7.73 -7.94 7.50
CA ILE A 44 -8.98 -8.40 6.90
C ILE A 44 -10.16 -7.65 7.50
N GLU A 45 -10.23 -7.53 8.83
CA GLU A 45 -11.30 -6.81 9.52
C GLU A 45 -11.36 -5.32 9.12
N SER A 46 -10.19 -4.68 9.06
CA SER A 46 -10.07 -3.27 8.62
C SER A 46 -10.57 -3.09 7.18
N LEU A 47 -10.13 -3.95 6.25
CA LEU A 47 -10.53 -3.88 4.84
C LEU A 47 -12.01 -4.21 4.62
N LEU A 48 -12.58 -5.14 5.39
CA LEU A 48 -14.02 -5.44 5.36
C LEU A 48 -14.83 -4.25 5.85
N THR A 49 -14.37 -3.57 6.91
CA THR A 49 -14.99 -2.35 7.43
C THR A 49 -14.99 -1.23 6.39
N LEU A 50 -13.86 -1.00 5.71
CA LEU A 50 -13.80 -0.02 4.61
C LEU A 50 -14.78 -0.41 3.49
N ARG A 51 -14.83 -1.69 3.10
CA ARG A 51 -15.72 -2.17 2.04
C ARG A 51 -17.20 -1.95 2.36
N GLU A 52 -17.60 -2.05 3.62
CA GLU A 52 -19.00 -1.85 4.04
C GLU A 52 -19.45 -0.39 3.91
N ASN A 53 -18.50 0.57 3.97
CA ASN A 53 -18.79 1.97 3.73
C ASN A 53 -18.85 2.29 2.23
N THR A 54 -20.07 2.27 1.68
CA THR A 54 -20.31 2.56 0.25
C THR A 54 -20.40 4.05 -0.08
N LEU A 55 -20.37 4.93 0.93
CA LEU A 55 -20.56 6.37 0.74
C LEU A 55 -19.29 7.06 0.22
N ILE A 56 -18.12 6.52 0.54
CA ILE A 56 -16.82 7.12 0.23
C ILE A 56 -15.97 6.11 -0.56
N PRO A 57 -15.58 6.40 -1.81
CA PRO A 57 -14.67 5.54 -2.54
C PRO A 57 -13.24 5.68 -1.99
N TYR A 58 -12.69 4.59 -1.47
CA TYR A 58 -11.30 4.51 -0.97
C TYR A 58 -10.24 4.50 -2.08
N LEU A 59 -10.65 4.11 -3.29
CA LEU A 59 -9.88 4.19 -4.52
C LEU A 59 -10.70 4.95 -5.57
N ASN A 60 -10.18 6.07 -6.07
CA ASN A 60 -10.87 6.88 -7.07
C ASN A 60 -9.94 7.33 -8.21
N PHE A 61 -9.79 6.47 -9.22
CA PHE A 61 -8.97 6.74 -10.39
C PHE A 61 -9.54 7.86 -11.29
N ASN A 62 -10.84 8.18 -11.18
CA ASN A 62 -11.47 9.23 -11.98
C ASN A 62 -10.97 10.64 -11.62
N LEU A 63 -10.39 10.81 -10.43
CA LEU A 63 -9.81 12.08 -10.00
C LEU A 63 -8.47 12.39 -10.68
N TYR A 64 -7.89 11.42 -11.40
CA TYR A 64 -6.58 11.57 -12.02
C TYR A 64 -6.64 11.20 -13.51
N SER A 65 -6.99 12.17 -14.35
CA SER A 65 -7.18 12.01 -15.81
C SER A 65 -5.93 11.58 -16.57
N SER A 66 -4.75 11.74 -15.99
CA SER A 66 -3.45 11.31 -16.55
C SER A 66 -2.90 10.04 -15.90
N PHE A 67 -3.74 9.23 -15.25
CA PHE A 67 -3.27 7.99 -14.63
C PHE A 67 -2.65 7.05 -15.68
N GLN A 68 -1.40 6.70 -15.47
CA GLN A 68 -0.71 5.65 -16.22
C GLN A 68 -0.30 4.59 -15.21
N TYR A 69 -0.69 3.34 -15.46
CA TYR A 69 -0.12 2.22 -14.73
C TYR A 69 1.40 2.22 -14.89
N GLU A 70 2.13 1.87 -13.83
CA GLU A 70 3.56 1.59 -13.97
C GLU A 70 3.74 0.52 -15.06
N GLN A 71 4.76 0.72 -15.90
CA GLN A 71 5.06 -0.24 -16.95
C GLN A 71 5.32 -1.61 -16.34
N PHE A 72 4.63 -2.63 -16.85
CA PHE A 72 4.89 -4.00 -16.45
C PHE A 72 6.27 -4.44 -16.98
N TYR A 73 7.15 -4.85 -16.07
CA TYR A 73 8.47 -5.41 -16.39
C TYR A 73 8.46 -6.90 -16.05
N PRO A 74 8.39 -7.82 -17.04
CA PRO A 74 8.38 -9.27 -16.79
C PRO A 74 9.56 -9.74 -15.93
N ASP A 75 10.74 -9.15 -16.12
CA ASP A 75 11.97 -9.52 -15.41
C ASP A 75 11.96 -9.16 -13.91
N MET A 76 10.98 -8.35 -13.47
CA MET A 76 10.78 -7.95 -12.07
C MET A 76 9.77 -8.84 -11.35
N GLU A 77 9.10 -9.76 -12.04
CA GLU A 77 8.18 -10.70 -11.43
C GLU A 77 8.96 -11.73 -10.58
N VAL A 78 8.54 -11.94 -9.33
CA VAL A 78 9.20 -12.86 -8.40
C VAL A 78 9.28 -14.29 -8.97
N ALA A 79 8.35 -14.66 -9.85
CA ALA A 79 8.33 -15.92 -10.59
C ALA A 79 9.49 -16.10 -11.59
N VAL A 80 10.19 -15.02 -11.97
CA VAL A 80 11.32 -15.04 -12.91
C VAL A 80 12.66 -15.13 -12.17
N ARG A 81 12.68 -14.99 -10.83
CA ARG A 81 13.90 -15.24 -10.04
C ARG A 81 14.18 -16.74 -10.02
N PRO A 82 15.34 -17.21 -10.51
CA PRO A 82 15.71 -18.61 -10.37
C PRO A 82 15.76 -18.97 -8.89
N VAL A 83 15.19 -20.12 -8.54
CA VAL A 83 15.41 -20.75 -7.23
C VAL A 83 16.84 -21.29 -7.24
N PHE A 84 17.83 -20.45 -6.90
CA PHE A 84 19.19 -20.88 -6.63
C PHE A 84 19.64 -20.34 -5.27
#